data_AF-A0A439UWG4-F1
#
_entry.id   AF-A0A439UWG4-F1
#
_cell.length_a   1.000
_cell.length_b   1.000
_cell.length_c   1.000
_cell.angle_alpha   90.00
_cell.angle_beta   90.00
_cell.angle_gamma   90.00
#
_symmetry.space_group_name_H-M   'P 1'
#
loop_
_entity.id
_entity.type
_entity.pdbx_description
1 polymer ?
#
loop_
_entity_poly.entity_id
_entity_poly.type
_entity_poly.pdbx_seq_one_letter_code
_entity_poly.pdbx_strand_id
1 'polypeptide(L)'
;MGGEAMLDDDNGAAEIAADWSVDVDLLHDAFWELETIDGNDGETYGFLVRFDGDTDPELLVALGVERGTLTREVSLNAFDKPDYEPDE
;
A
#
# COMPACT_ATOMS: atom_id res chain seq x y z
N MET A 1 0.88 -24.11 8.50
CA MET A 1 1.48 -22.88 9.07
C MET A 1 2.26 -22.21 7.95
N GLY A 2 2.08 -20.91 7.78
CA GLY A 2 2.68 -20.10 6.70
C GLY A 2 1.67 -19.75 5.60
N GLY A 3 0.60 -19.03 5.94
CA GLY A 3 -0.20 -18.29 4.96
C GLY A 3 0.44 -16.93 4.78
N GLU A 4 1.59 -16.90 4.10
CA GLU A 4 2.19 -15.65 3.66
C GLU A 4 1.29 -15.16 2.52
N ALA A 5 0.46 -14.16 2.78
CA ALA A 5 -0.28 -13.48 1.74
C ALA A 5 0.75 -12.82 0.82
N MET A 6 1.18 -13.54 -0.21
CA MET A 6 1.69 -12.94 -1.43
C MET A 6 0.54 -12.09 -1.98
N LEU A 7 0.47 -10.84 -1.54
CA LEU A 7 -0.13 -9.80 -2.36
C LEU A 7 0.77 -9.76 -3.60
N ASP A 8 0.38 -10.45 -4.67
CA ASP A 8 1.00 -10.26 -5.98
C ASP A 8 1.11 -8.75 -6.19
N ASP A 9 2.34 -8.26 -6.42
CA ASP A 9 2.75 -6.84 -6.50
C ASP A 9 1.73 -5.96 -7.24
N ASP A 10 1.13 -6.50 -8.30
CA ASP A 10 0.09 -5.86 -9.13
C ASP A 10 -1.24 -5.58 -8.41
N ASN A 11 -1.69 -6.44 -7.50
CA ASN A 11 -2.98 -6.26 -6.81
C ASN A 11 -2.85 -5.20 -5.70
N GLY A 12 -1.69 -5.14 -5.01
CA GLY A 12 -1.45 -4.15 -3.97
C GLY A 12 -1.45 -2.70 -4.50
N ALA A 13 -0.85 -2.48 -5.68
CA ALA A 13 -0.77 -1.15 -6.30
C ALA A 13 -2.16 -0.51 -6.48
N ALA A 14 -3.13 -1.27 -6.98
CA ALA A 14 -4.47 -0.76 -7.26
C ALA A 14 -5.22 -0.34 -5.97
N GLU A 15 -5.11 -1.15 -4.92
CA GLU A 15 -5.69 -0.84 -3.60
C GLU A 15 -5.08 0.42 -2.97
N ILE A 16 -3.76 0.53 -3.01
CA ILE A 16 -3.02 1.69 -2.49
C ILE A 16 -3.39 2.95 -3.28
N ALA A 17 -3.41 2.85 -4.61
CA ALA A 17 -3.80 3.96 -5.48
C ALA A 17 -5.22 4.44 -5.19
N ALA A 18 -6.15 3.52 -4.95
CA ALA A 18 -7.53 3.84 -4.59
C ALA A 18 -7.64 4.54 -3.22
N ASP A 19 -6.94 4.05 -2.20
CA ASP A 19 -6.90 4.67 -0.85
C ASP A 19 -6.32 6.09 -0.91
N TRP A 20 -5.25 6.26 -1.66
CA TRP A 20 -4.58 7.55 -1.80
C TRP A 20 -5.23 8.49 -2.81
N SER A 21 -6.20 7.99 -3.59
CA SER A 21 -6.84 8.70 -4.69
C SER A 21 -5.84 9.22 -5.72
N VAL A 22 -4.89 8.36 -6.11
CA VAL A 22 -3.84 8.63 -7.11
C VAL A 22 -3.93 7.64 -8.27
N ASP A 23 -3.22 7.92 -9.35
CA ASP A 23 -3.11 6.98 -10.47
C ASP A 23 -2.21 5.78 -10.11
N VAL A 24 -2.71 4.57 -10.40
CA VAL A 24 -1.96 3.32 -10.17
C VAL A 24 -0.68 3.24 -11.01
N ASP A 25 -0.66 3.90 -12.17
CA ASP A 25 0.51 3.99 -13.05
C ASP A 25 1.71 4.61 -12.33
N LEU A 26 1.47 5.54 -11.39
CA LEU A 26 2.52 6.16 -10.58
C LEU A 26 3.20 5.16 -9.64
N LEU A 27 2.46 4.18 -9.14
CA LEU A 27 3.01 3.10 -8.32
C LEU A 27 3.76 2.08 -9.18
N HIS A 28 3.38 1.89 -10.44
CA HIS A 28 4.15 1.02 -11.36
C HIS A 28 5.44 1.67 -11.85
N ASP A 29 5.48 3.00 -11.95
CA ASP A 29 6.68 3.76 -12.31
C ASP A 29 7.64 3.92 -11.11
N ALA A 30 7.14 3.77 -9.88
CA ALA A 30 7.93 3.85 -8.66
C ALA A 30 8.39 2.46 -8.18
N PHE A 31 9.56 2.42 -7.52
CA PHE A 31 9.97 1.25 -6.75
C PHE A 31 9.53 1.42 -5.30
N TRP A 32 8.66 0.52 -4.85
CA TRP A 32 8.13 0.53 -3.50
C TRP A 32 7.97 -0.88 -2.92
N GLU A 33 7.95 -0.96 -1.60
CA GLU A 33 7.70 -2.18 -0.84
C GLU A 33 6.56 -1.91 0.15
N LEU A 34 5.69 -2.91 0.34
CA LEU A 34 4.64 -2.86 1.35
C LEU A 34 5.12 -3.54 2.62
N GLU A 35 5.17 -2.80 3.71
CA GLU A 35 5.43 -3.33 5.05
C GLU A 35 4.12 -3.41 5.83
N THR A 36 3.84 -4.54 6.48
CA THR A 36 2.73 -4.66 7.44
C THR A 36 3.13 -4.04 8.78
N ILE A 37 2.23 -3.26 9.36
CA ILE A 37 2.40 -2.75 10.71
C ILE A 37 1.70 -3.72 11.66
N ASP A 38 2.47 -4.65 12.22
CA ASP A 38 1.99 -5.62 13.19
C ASP A 38 2.06 -5.06 14.61
N GLY A 39 0.96 -5.19 15.35
CA GLY A 39 0.89 -4.84 16.76
C GLY A 39 1.43 -5.95 17.66
N ASN A 40 1.56 -5.63 18.94
CA ASN A 40 2.20 -6.50 19.93
C ASN A 40 1.46 -7.83 20.19
N ASP A 41 0.23 -7.98 19.70
CA ASP A 41 -0.59 -9.20 19.81
C ASP A 41 -0.62 -10.03 18.51
N GLY A 42 0.08 -9.58 17.46
CA GLY A 42 0.06 -10.21 16.13
C GLY A 42 -1.08 -9.76 15.22
N GLU A 43 -1.85 -8.75 15.64
CA GLU A 43 -2.87 -8.10 14.80
C GLU A 43 -2.21 -7.06 13.88
N THR A 44 -2.57 -7.04 12.59
CA THR A 44 -2.11 -5.99 11.66
C THR A 44 -2.95 -4.73 11.88
N TYR A 45 -2.28 -3.61 12.18
CA TYR A 45 -2.91 -2.30 12.43
C TYR A 45 -2.91 -1.38 11.22
N GLY A 46 -2.09 -1.68 10.22
CA GLY A 46 -1.95 -0.86 9.02
C GLY A 46 -0.94 -1.45 8.04
N PHE A 47 -0.78 -0.76 6.92
CA PHE A 47 0.28 -1.02 5.98
C PHE A 47 1.09 0.27 5.78
N LEU A 48 2.38 0.12 5.54
CA LEU A 48 3.30 1.21 5.24
C LEU A 48 3.93 0.94 3.89
N VAL A 49 3.72 1.85 2.95
CA VAL A 49 4.43 1.80 1.67
C VAL A 49 5.73 2.54 1.83
N ARG A 50 6.83 1.89 1.47
CA ARG A 50 8.18 2.44 1.50
C ARG A 50 8.74 2.50 0.10
N PHE A 51 9.09 3.70 -0.33
CA PHE A 51 9.72 3.99 -1.61
C PHE A 51 11.24 3.90 -1.52
N ASP A 52 11.86 3.52 -2.64
CA ASP A 52 13.31 3.57 -2.76
C ASP A 52 13.81 5.03 -2.86
N GLY A 53 15.02 5.27 -2.36
CA GLY A 53 15.65 6.60 -2.40
C GLY A 53 16.07 7.07 -3.79
N ASP A 54 16.09 6.17 -4.77
CA ASP A 54 16.31 6.46 -6.19
C ASP A 54 15.02 6.92 -6.90
N THR A 55 13.85 6.77 -6.26
CA THR A 55 12.56 7.19 -6.82
C THR A 55 12.50 8.70 -7.05
N ASP A 56 11.99 9.11 -8.21
CA ASP A 56 11.89 10.52 -8.59
C ASP A 56 11.09 11.34 -7.56
N PRO A 57 11.61 12.49 -7.09
CA PRO A 57 10.93 13.32 -6.09
C PRO A 57 9.63 13.94 -6.62
N GLU A 58 9.50 14.12 -7.95
CA GLU A 58 8.25 14.56 -8.57
C GLU A 58 7.19 13.45 -8.54
N LEU A 59 7.61 12.19 -8.72
CA LEU A 59 6.75 11.02 -8.63
C LEU A 59 6.25 10.81 -7.19
N LEU A 60 7.14 10.94 -6.20
CA LEU A 60 6.77 10.90 -4.78
C LEU A 60 5.72 11.95 -4.42
N VAL A 61 5.85 13.18 -4.92
CA VAL A 61 4.87 14.24 -4.70
C VAL A 61 3.54 13.94 -5.40
N ALA A 62 3.57 13.35 -6.60
CA ALA A 62 2.36 12.92 -7.30
C ALA A 62 1.64 11.78 -6.57
N LEU A 63 2.40 10.88 -5.94
CA LEU A 63 1.93 9.85 -5.03
C LEU A 63 1.52 10.40 -3.65
N GLY A 64 1.53 11.73 -3.45
CA GLY A 64 1.15 12.40 -2.21
C GLY A 64 2.06 12.11 -1.01
N VAL A 65 3.30 11.67 -1.26
CA VAL A 65 4.35 11.50 -0.26
C VAL A 65 4.93 12.88 0.08
N GLU A 66 5.19 13.13 1.37
CA GLU A 66 5.77 14.40 1.79
C GLU A 66 7.22 14.55 1.31
N ARG A 67 7.61 15.79 0.97
CA ARG A 67 8.98 16.06 0.50
C ARG A 67 10.00 15.75 1.58
N GLY A 68 10.88 14.81 1.30
CA GLY A 68 11.92 14.37 2.23
C GLY A 68 11.52 13.15 3.06
N THR A 69 10.31 12.62 2.87
CA THR A 69 9.94 11.27 3.30
C THR A 69 9.94 10.32 2.11
N LEU A 70 10.20 9.05 2.39
CA LEU A 70 10.13 7.95 1.42
C LEU A 70 9.09 6.92 1.86
N THR A 71 8.18 7.30 2.76
CA THR A 71 7.21 6.39 3.33
C THR A 71 5.85 7.06 3.39
N ARG A 72 4.80 6.27 3.19
CA ARG A 72 3.41 6.71 3.32
C ARG A 72 2.55 5.57 3.85
N GLU A 73 1.72 5.86 4.84
CA GLU A 73 0.81 4.90 5.43
C GLU A 73 -0.40 4.65 4.51
N VAL A 74 -0.86 3.40 4.52
CA VAL A 74 -2.05 2.92 3.82
C VAL A 74 -3.00 2.36 4.85
N SER A 75 -4.27 2.74 4.74
CA SER A 75 -5.31 2.25 5.64
C SER A 75 -5.50 0.75 5.50
N LEU A 76 -5.76 0.02 6.60
CA LEU A 76 -6.22 -1.37 6.52
C LEU A 76 -7.44 -1.54 5.62
N ASN A 77 -8.34 -0.55 5.65
CA ASN A 77 -9.55 -0.50 4.84
C ASN A 77 -9.28 -0.45 3.33
N ALA A 78 -8.05 -0.12 2.89
CA ALA A 78 -7.68 -0.14 1.48
C ALA A 78 -7.75 -1.56 0.90
N PHE A 79 -7.47 -2.56 1.74
CA PHE A 79 -7.45 -3.97 1.38
C PHE A 79 -8.69 -4.72 1.88
N ASP A 80 -9.42 -4.15 2.84
CA ASP A 80 -10.73 -4.63 3.29
C ASP A 80 -11.79 -4.28 2.23
N LYS A 81 -11.80 -5.04 1.12
CA LYS A 81 -12.97 -5.05 0.23
C LYS A 81 -14.12 -5.60 1.06
N PRO A 82 -15.32 -4.99 1.06
CA PRO A 82 -16.46 -5.62 1.70
C PRO A 82 -16.59 -7.00 1.06
N ASP A 83 -16.39 -8.04 1.86
CA ASP A 83 -16.79 -9.38 1.49
C ASP A 83 -18.31 -9.28 1.34
N TYR A 84 -18.77 -9.00 0.13
CA TYR A 84 -20.17 -9.15 -0.20
C TYR A 84 -20.38 -10.65 -0.23
N GLU A 85 -20.48 -11.26 0.95
CA GLU A 85 -21.13 -12.54 1.14
C GLU A 85 -22.52 -12.32 0.52
N PRO A 86 -22.84 -12.93 -0.64
CA PRO A 86 -24.19 -12.84 -1.13
C PRO A 86 -25.05 -13.52 -0.06
N ASP A 87 -25.82 -12.73 0.69
CA ASP A 87 -26.93 -13.21 1.53
C ASP A 87 -27.73 -14.23 0.69
N GLU A 88 -27.59 -15.52 1.02
CA GLU A 88 -28.37 -16.62 0.42
C GLU A 88 -29.86 -16.54 0.78
#